data_AF-A0A4P6ZCL0-F1
#
_entry.id   AF-A0A4P6ZCL0-F1
#
_cell.length_a   1.000
_cell.length_b   1.000
_cell.length_c   1.000
_cell.angle_alpha   90.00
_cell.angle_beta   90.00
_cell.angle_gamma   90.00
#
_symmetry.space_group_name_H-M   'P 1'
#
loop_
_entity.id
_entity.type
_entity.pdbx_description
1 polymer ?
#
loop_
_entity_poly.entity_id
_entity_poly.type
_entity_poly.pdbx_seq_one_letter_code
_entity_poly.pdbx_strand_id
1 'polypeptide(L)' 'MQLFYKIFLALFIVFIGINLYVIEWGLGFWHEENAKFIFSMSAGILGVIIVFVLHTMSRLAAAKK' A
#
# COMPACT_ATOMS: atom_id res chain seq x y z
N MET A 1 -1.99 17.95 -4.75
CA MET A 1 -2.44 16.57 -4.42
C MET A 1 -2.03 15.51 -5.44
N GLN A 2 -2.10 15.78 -6.75
CA GLN A 2 -1.87 14.72 -7.76
C GLN A 2 -0.44 14.16 -7.79
N LEU A 3 0.58 15.02 -7.63
CA LEU A 3 1.99 14.56 -7.55
C LEU A 3 2.22 13.69 -6.30
N PHE A 4 1.76 14.17 -5.14
CA PHE A 4 1.84 13.43 -3.87
C PHE A 4 1.13 12.08 -3.95
N TYR A 5 -0.08 12.04 -4.50
CA TYR A 5 -0.83 10.80 -4.75
C TYR A 5 -0.01 9.80 -5.58
N LYS A 6 0.58 10.25 -6.71
CA LYS A 6 1.38 9.38 -7.58
C LYS A 6 2.63 8.84 -6.88
N ILE A 7 3.34 9.68 -6.13
CA ILE A 7 4.56 9.28 -5.41
C ILE A 7 4.25 8.22 -4.35
N PHE A 8 3.25 8.47 -3.50
CA PHE A 8 2.89 7.53 -2.43
C PHE A 8 2.28 6.24 -2.98
N LEU A 9 1.47 6.32 -4.04
CA LEU A 9 0.94 5.14 -4.70
C LEU A 9 2.06 4.26 -5.25
N ALA A 10 3.04 4.84 -5.95
CA ALA A 10 4.18 4.11 -6.46
C ALA A 10 5.01 3.48 -5.33
N LEU A 11 5.26 4.23 -4.25
CA LEU A 11 5.98 3.75 -3.08
C LEU A 11 5.29 2.55 -2.41
N PHE A 12 3.97 2.62 -2.20
CA PHE A 12 3.22 1.51 -1.60
C PHE A 12 3.19 0.28 -2.50
N ILE A 13 3.06 0.45 -3.83
CA ILE A 13 3.11 -0.67 -4.77
C ILE A 13 4.48 -1.35 -4.75
N VAL A 14 5.57 -0.57 -4.73
CA VAL A 14 6.93 -1.11 -4.62
C VAL A 14 7.12 -1.87 -3.31
N PHE A 15 6.64 -1.33 -2.18
CA PHE A 15 6.71 -2.03 -0.90
C PHE A 15 5.91 -3.33 -0.89
N ILE A 16 4.71 -3.36 -1.46
CA ILE A 16 3.92 -4.59 -1.61
C ILE A 16 4.68 -5.61 -2.47
N GLY A 17 5.27 -5.17 -3.58
CA GLY A 17 6.05 -6.04 -4.47
C GLY A 17 7.27 -6.65 -3.80
N ILE A 18 8.04 -5.86 -3.05
CA ILE A 18 9.21 -6.35 -2.29
C ILE A 18 8.77 -7.37 -1.23
N ASN A 19 7.71 -7.08 -0.47
CA ASN A 19 7.21 -8.02 0.53
C ASN A 19 6.73 -9.34 -0.11
N LEU A 20 6.00 -9.29 -1.23
CA LEU A 20 5.57 -10.49 -1.96
C LEU A 20 6.74 -11.32 -2.48
N TYR A 21 7.82 -10.67 -2.92
CA TYR A 21 9.00 -11.35 -3.42
C TYR A 21 9.77 -12.09 -2.32
N VAL A 22 9.82 -11.52 -1.11
CA VAL A 22 10.59 -12.07 0.01
C VAL A 22 9.82 -13.16 0.76
N ILE A 23 8.49 -13.20 0.69
CA ILE A 23 7.68 -14.24 1.33
C ILE A 23 8.10 -15.63 0.83
N GLU A 24 8.41 -16.51 1.78
CA GLU A 24 8.77 -17.89 1.50
C GLU A 24 7.50 -18.74 1.44
N TRP A 25 6.94 -18.86 0.25
CA TRP A 25 5.64 -19.51 0.00
C TRP A 25 5.59 -20.99 0.40
N GLY A 26 6.74 -21.62 0.65
CA GLY A 26 6.85 -22.99 1.15
C GLY A 26 6.64 -23.17 2.66
N LEU A 27 6.90 -22.13 3.47
CA LEU A 27 6.83 -22.20 4.94
C LEU A 27 5.43 -21.94 5.52
N GLY A 28 4.45 -21.62 4.67
CA GLY A 28 3.10 -21.25 5.09
C GLY A 28 3.01 -19.79 5.56
N PHE A 29 1.82 -19.21 5.44
CA PHE A 29 1.60 -17.78 5.66
C PHE A 29 1.92 -17.33 7.09
N TRP A 30 1.51 -18.10 8.10
CA TRP A 30 1.67 -17.74 9.51
C TRP A 30 3.01 -18.15 10.13
N HIS A 31 3.98 -18.56 9.30
CA HIS A 31 5.32 -18.82 9.80
C HIS A 31 5.95 -17.53 10.32
N GLU A 32 6.74 -17.64 11.38
CA GLU A 32 7.36 -16.49 12.07
C GLU A 32 8.16 -15.58 11.11
N GLU A 33 8.79 -16.20 10.10
CA GLU A 33 9.56 -15.49 9.07
C GLU A 33 8.67 -14.72 8.08
N ASN A 34 7.49 -15.25 7.75
CA ASN A 34 6.55 -14.65 6.79
C ASN A 34 5.63 -13.61 7.44
N ALA A 35 5.31 -13.77 8.73
CA ALA A 35 4.37 -12.92 9.45
C ALA A 35 4.73 -11.43 9.37
N LYS A 36 6.03 -11.09 9.47
CA LYS A 36 6.52 -9.70 9.36
C LYS A 36 6.28 -9.10 7.96
N PHE A 37 6.45 -9.89 6.91
CA PHE A 37 6.24 -9.45 5.53
C PHE A 37 4.75 -9.33 5.20
N ILE A 38 3.92 -10.24 5.73
CA ILE A 38 2.46 -10.16 5.59
C ILE A 38 1.91 -8.92 6.32
N PHE A 39 2.40 -8.62 7.52
CA PHE A 39 2.02 -7.40 8.24
C PHE A 39 2.44 -6.13 7.49
N SER A 40 3.68 -6.09 6.98
CA SER A 40 4.15 -4.96 6.17
C SER A 40 3.35 -4.80 4.87
N MET A 41 3.04 -5.91 4.19
CA MET A 41 2.23 -5.93 2.97
C MET A 41 0.81 -5.42 3.24
N SER A 42 0.18 -5.85 4.34
CA SER A 42 -1.16 -5.39 4.71
C SER A 42 -1.18 -3.91 5.09
N ALA A 43 -0.13 -3.40 5.75
CA ALA A 43 0.05 -1.95 5.94
C ALA A 43 0.20 -1.20 4.60
N GLY A 44 0.93 -1.77 3.64
CA GLY A 44 1.05 -1.22 2.28
C GLY A 44 -0.29 -1.13 1.55
N ILE A 45 -1.10 -2.19 1.62
CA ILE A 45 -2.46 -2.21 1.05
C ILE A 45 -3.34 -1.13 1.69
N LEU A 46 -3.33 -1.02 3.02
CA LEU A 46 -4.03 0.06 3.73
C LEU A 46 -3.55 1.44 3.28
N GLY A 47 -2.24 1.63 3.10
CA GLY A 47 -1.66 2.86 2.57
C GLY A 47 -2.21 3.23 1.20
N VAL A 48 -2.32 2.27 0.27
CA VAL A 48 -2.93 2.49 -1.05
C VAL A 48 -4.37 2.96 -0.92
N ILE A 49 -5.17 2.32 -0.06
CA ILE A 49 -6.58 2.68 0.16
C ILE A 49 -6.69 4.11 0.68
N ILE A 50 -5.90 4.48 1.69
CA ILE A 50 -5.93 5.83 2.28
C ILE A 50 -5.55 6.87 1.22
N VAL A 51 -4.48 6.65 0.46
CA VAL A 51 -4.03 7.56 -0.59
C VAL A 51 -5.09 7.75 -1.67
N PHE A 52 -5.81 6.68 -2.02
CA PHE A 52 -6.94 6.75 -2.96
C PHE A 52 -8.12 7.56 -2.42
N VAL A 53 -8.50 7.35 -1.15
CA VAL A 53 -9.56 8.13 -0.50
C VAL A 53 -9.18 9.60 -0.43
N LEU A 54 -7.96 9.94 0.00
CA LEU A 54 -7.47 11.31 0.06
C LEU A 54 -7.47 11.98 -1.32
N HIS A 55 -7.06 11.24 -2.36
CA HIS A 55 -7.13 11.76 -3.73
C HIS A 55 -8.57 12.06 -4.15
N THR A 56 -9.50 11.15 -3.87
CA THR A 56 -10.93 11.31 -4.18
C THR A 56 -11.52 12.51 -3.44
N MET A 57 -11.27 12.63 -2.13
CA MET A 57 -11.71 13.77 -1.32
C MET A 57 -11.13 15.09 -1.82
N SER A 58 -9.86 15.11 -2.22
CA SER A 58 -9.24 16.33 -2.77
C SER A 58 -9.88 16.79 -4.08
N ARG A 59 -10.33 15.86 -4.92
CA ARG A 59 -11.05 16.15 -6.16
C ARG A 59 -12.47 16.67 -5.88
N LEU A 60 -13.17 16.07 -4.93
CA LEU A 60 -14.50 16.51 -4.51
C LEU A 60 -14.45 17.92 -3.92
N ALA A 61 -13.46 18.21 -3.07
CA ALA A 61 -13.27 19.54 -2.48
C ALA A 61 -12.95 20.61 -3.55
N ALA A 62 -12.15 20.26 -4.57
CA ALA A 62 -11.86 21.15 -5.69
C ALA A 62 -13.08 21.37 -6.61
N ALA A 63 -13.94 20.36 -6.78
CA ALA A 63 -15.13 20.44 -7.62
C ALA A 63 -16.29 21.23 -6.98
N LYS A 64 -16.28 21.40 -5.65
CA LYS A 64 -17.29 22.18 -4.91
C LYS A 64 -16.97 23.68 -4.88
N LYS A 65 -15.82 24.10 -5.41
CA LYS A 65 -15.32 25.47 -5.41
C LYS A 65 -15.52 26.12 -6.79
#